data_AF-A0A6B3N3F1-F1
#
_entry.id   AF-A0A6B3N3F1-F1
#
_cell.length_a   1.000
_cell.length_b   1.000
_cell.length_c   1.000
_cell.angle_alpha   90.00
_cell.angle_beta   90.00
_cell.angle_gamma   90.00
#
_symmetry.space_group_name_H-M   'P 1'
#
loop_
_entity.id
_entity.type
_entity.pdbx_description
1 polymer ?
#
loop_
_entity_poly.entity_id
_entity_poly.type
_entity_poly.pdbx_seq_one_letter_code
_entity_poly.pdbx_strand_id
1 'polypeptide(L)' 'EEHRRVYGCLIHIDIINDKIWIQYDGTEYGVANELTDVGIPKYDIVLAFHTPFMRQYSDFAVG' A
#
# COMPACT_ATOMS: atom_id res chain seq x y z
N GLU A 1 -8.59 26.61 -18.29
CA GLU A 1 -7.80 25.85 -17.29
C GLU A 1 -8.15 26.18 -15.84
N GLU A 2 -8.71 27.36 -15.52
CA GLU A 2 -9.01 27.81 -14.14
C GLU A 2 -10.06 26.99 -13.35
N HIS A 3 -10.74 26.02 -13.99
CA HIS A 3 -11.78 25.19 -13.36
C HIS A 3 -11.59 23.69 -13.60
N ARG A 4 -10.34 23.20 -13.68
CA ARG A 4 -10.10 21.75 -13.78
C ARG A 4 -10.18 21.10 -12.40
N ARG A 5 -11.19 20.25 -12.19
CA ARG A 5 -11.22 19.36 -11.01
C ARG A 5 -10.16 18.28 -11.15
N VAL A 6 -9.27 18.20 -10.17
CA VAL A 6 -8.38 17.03 -9.96
C VAL A 6 -9.04 16.14 -8.93
N TYR A 7 -9.24 14.88 -9.28
CA TYR A 7 -9.84 13.88 -8.41
C TYR A 7 -9.16 12.54 -8.61
N GLY A 8 -8.80 11.90 -7.50
CA GLY A 8 -8.21 10.58 -7.43
C GLY A 8 -8.06 10.18 -5.97
N CYS A 9 -8.10 8.89 -5.70
CA CYS A 9 -7.68 8.37 -4.40
C CYS A 9 -6.15 8.53 -4.32
N LEU A 10 -5.64 9.15 -3.26
CA LEU A 10 -4.19 9.27 -3.07
C LEU A 10 -3.61 8.01 -2.41
N ILE A 11 -4.29 7.50 -1.38
CA ILE A 11 -3.91 6.31 -0.62
C ILE A 11 -5.20 5.55 -0.28
N HIS A 12 -5.22 4.25 -0.51
CA HIS A 12 -6.30 3.34 -0.06
C HIS A 12 -5.68 2.17 0.70
N ILE A 13 -6.07 2.02 1.95
CA ILE A 13 -5.64 0.93 2.84
C ILE A 13 -6.86 0.22 3.41
N ASP A 14 -6.83 -1.11 3.44
CA ASP A 14 -7.77 -1.95 4.18
C ASP A 14 -7.05 -2.67 5.34
N ILE A 15 -7.81 -3.11 6.35
CA ILE A 15 -7.33 -4.07 7.35
C ILE A 15 -8.05 -5.39 7.11
N ILE A 16 -7.31 -6.43 6.73
CA ILE A 16 -7.86 -7.75 6.39
C ILE A 16 -6.99 -8.81 7.06
N ASN A 17 -7.61 -9.70 7.83
CA ASN A 17 -6.92 -10.76 8.59
C ASN A 17 -5.77 -10.21 9.45
N ASP A 18 -6.02 -9.13 10.18
CA ASP A 18 -5.06 -8.42 11.05
C ASP A 18 -3.82 -7.88 10.32
N LYS A 19 -3.87 -7.76 8.99
CA LYS A 19 -2.81 -7.17 8.17
C LYS A 19 -3.26 -5.87 7.51
N ILE A 20 -2.29 -5.03 7.20
CA ILE A 20 -2.48 -3.75 6.49
C ILE A 20 -2.35 -4.03 4.99
N TRP A 21 -3.43 -3.84 4.24
CA TRP A 21 -3.48 -4.07 2.80
C TRP A 21 -3.46 -2.73 2.06
N ILE A 22 -2.35 -2.42 1.40
CA ILE A 22 -2.21 -1.18 0.61
C ILE A 22 -2.79 -1.44 -0.78
N GLN A 23 -4.02 -0.99 -1.01
CA GLN A 23 -4.76 -1.17 -2.26
C GLN A 23 -4.32 -0.19 -3.34
N TYR A 24 -3.97 1.04 -2.95
CA TYR A 24 -3.43 2.06 -3.82
C TYR A 24 -2.50 2.99 -3.05
N ASP A 25 -1.41 3.40 -3.71
CA ASP A 25 -0.45 4.36 -3.20
C ASP A 25 0.03 5.26 -4.33
N GLY A 26 -0.35 6.54 -4.27
CA GLY A 26 0.02 7.56 -5.23
C GLY A 26 1.23 8.40 -4.80
N THR A 27 1.96 7.98 -3.76
CA THR A 27 3.14 8.69 -3.26
C THR A 27 4.43 8.09 -3.84
N GLU A 28 5.49 8.90 -3.92
CA GLU A 28 6.80 8.44 -4.42
C GLU A 28 7.54 7.58 -3.38
N TYR A 29 7.48 7.98 -2.11
CA TYR A 29 8.17 7.28 -1.03
C TYR A 29 7.47 5.97 -0.65
N GLY A 30 6.14 5.93 -0.72
CA GLY A 30 5.34 4.75 -0.43
C GLY A 30 5.01 4.60 1.05
N VAL A 31 3.72 4.49 1.36
CA VAL A 31 3.18 4.27 2.70
C VAL A 31 3.71 3.00 3.33
N ALA A 32 3.99 1.96 2.53
CA ALA A 32 4.61 0.73 3.02
C ALA A 32 5.94 1.01 3.75
N ASN A 33 6.75 1.93 3.23
CA ASN A 33 8.03 2.31 3.83
C ASN A 33 7.82 3.16 5.09
N GLU A 34 6.88 4.11 5.07
CA GLU A 34 6.54 4.90 6.26
C GLU A 34 6.07 4.02 7.43
N LEU A 35 5.26 3.00 7.15
CA LEU A 35 4.81 2.04 8.15
C LEU A 35 5.97 1.24 8.73
N THR A 36 6.93 0.82 7.90
CA THR A 36 8.13 0.13 8.39
C THR A 36 9.03 1.04 9.23
N ASP A 37 9.15 2.31 8.87
CA ASP A 37 9.97 3.29 9.59
C ASP A 37 9.43 3.55 11.01
N VAL A 38 8.10 3.49 11.21
CA VAL A 38 7.47 3.61 12.52
C VAL A 38 7.37 2.26 13.27
N GLY A 39 7.98 1.21 12.73
CA GLY A 39 8.17 -0.08 13.42
C GLY A 39 7.14 -1.16 13.10
N ILE A 40 6.30 -0.98 12.07
CA ILE A 40 5.40 -2.05 11.62
C ILE A 40 6.21 -3.09 10.85
N PRO A 41 6.17 -4.38 11.23
CA PRO A 41 6.90 -5.40 10.52
C PRO A 41 6.40 -5.59 9.07
N LYS A 42 7.31 -5.81 8.12
CA LYS A 42 6.95 -6.04 6.71
C LYS A 42 5.97 -7.21 6.51
N TYR A 43 6.02 -8.22 7.37
CA TYR A 43 5.11 -9.37 7.30
C TYR A 43 3.68 -9.08 7.76
N ASP A 44 3.40 -7.88 8.29
CA ASP A 44 2.05 -7.42 8.64
C ASP A 44 1.47 -6.47 7.57
N ILE A 45 2.22 -6.20 6.50
CA ILE A 45 1.84 -5.32 5.41
C ILE A 45 1.76 -6.12 4.12
N VAL A 46 0.67 -5.95 3.36
CA VAL A 46 0.44 -6.57 2.05
C VAL A 46 0.38 -5.48 0.99
N LEU A 47 1.24 -5.56 -0.03
CA LEU A 47 1.17 -4.69 -1.21
C LEU A 47 0.06 -5.17 -2.15
N ALA A 48 -1.18 -4.80 -1.83
CA ALA A 48 -2.37 -5.37 -2.47
C ALA A 48 -2.56 -4.94 -3.93
N PHE A 49 -1.97 -3.79 -4.32
CA PHE A 49 -1.88 -3.36 -5.72
C PHE A 49 -1.05 -4.30 -6.61
N HIS A 50 -0.20 -5.15 -6.03
CA HIS A 50 0.44 -6.25 -6.76
C HIS A 50 -0.51 -7.45 -6.86
N THR A 51 -0.50 -8.10 -8.04
CA THR A 51 -1.25 -9.34 -8.25
C THR A 51 -0.79 -10.40 -7.24
N PRO A 52 -1.67 -11.33 -6.82
CA PRO A 52 -1.33 -12.33 -5.79
C PRO A 52 -0.03 -13.09 -6.05
N PHE A 53 0.22 -13.45 -7.32
CA PHE A 53 1.45 -14.15 -7.73
C PHE A 53 2.70 -13.29 -7.56
N MET A 54 2.62 -11.97 -7.77
CA MET A 54 3.79 -11.09 -7.72
C MET A 54 4.24 -10.77 -6.29
N ARG A 55 3.33 -10.86 -5.31
CA ARG A 55 3.62 -10.49 -3.90
C ARG A 55 4.76 -11.31 -3.29
N GLN A 56 4.93 -12.56 -3.72
CA GLN A 56 6.01 -13.43 -3.24
C GLN A 56 7.42 -12.93 -3.60
N TYR A 57 7.52 -12.06 -4.59
CA TYR A 57 8.78 -11.45 -5.03
C TYR A 57 9.05 -10.10 -4.34
N SER A 58 8.17 -9.70 -3.42
CA SER A 58 8.38 -8.54 -2.55
C SER A 58 8.85 -8.99 -1.17
N ASP A 59 9.39 -8.06 -0.39
CA ASP A 59 9.77 -8.31 1.02
C ASP A 59 8.56 -8.26 1.99
N PHE A 60 7.34 -8.07 1.46
CA PHE A 60 6.11 -7.88 2.23
C PHE A 60 5.26 -9.16 2.25
N ALA A 61 4.19 -9.18 3.03
CA ALA A 61 3.31 -10.33 3.11
C ALA A 61 2.54 -10.60 1.79
N VAL A 62 2.23 -11.88 1.57
CA VAL A 62 1.50 -12.36 0.39
C VAL A 62 -0.03 -12.31 0.55
N GLY A 63 -0.51 -12.27 1.80
CA GLY A 63 -1.91 -12.20 2.20
C GLY A 63 -2.08 -12.32 3.70
#